data_AF-A0A3L8Q944-F1
#
_entry.id   AF-A0A3L8Q944-F1
#
_cell.length_a   1.000
_cell.length_b   1.000
_cell.length_c   1.000
_cell.angle_alpha   90.00
_cell.angle_beta   90.00
_cell.angle_gamma   90.00
#
_symmetry.space_group_name_H-M   'P 1'
#
loop_
_entity.id
_entity.type
_entity.pdbx_description
1 polymer ?
#
loop_
_entity_poly.entity_id
_entity_poly.type
_entity_poly.pdbx_seq_one_letter_code
_entity_poly.pdbx_strand_id
1 'polypeptide(L)'
;DVTGVISRSDDVKWQKPIPVCTDTKIHVCNFSLKTAVLEKVLKKFREHLQDELGRGEKEDLTLDPDSANHLLILSADLKSVRMGCRKQELPDNPKRFDTNSRVLASAGFTSGRHYWEVEVGPSDGWAFGVAKESVRRKGLTQFSPEEGIWAVQQNGGRYWAVTAPQRTPLSLGRKLSRVRVYLDYEGEEVSFYDAENMEHIFTFNVAFQEKVFPLFSVCSTVTYIKLCP
;
A
#
# COMPACT_ATOMS: atom_id res chain seq x y z
N ASP A 1 -69.28 23.17 -9.31
CA ASP A 1 -68.82 24.06 -10.36
C ASP A 1 -67.45 24.59 -9.97
N VAL A 2 -66.45 24.33 -10.82
CA VAL A 2 -65.00 24.38 -10.55
C VAL A 2 -64.46 25.82 -10.60
N THR A 3 -65.35 26.78 -10.81
CA THR A 3 -65.08 28.21 -10.95
C THR A 3 -64.92 28.97 -9.64
N GLY A 4 -65.33 28.40 -8.50
CA GLY A 4 -65.24 29.05 -7.18
C GLY A 4 -63.97 28.77 -6.37
N VAL A 5 -63.16 27.78 -6.75
CA VAL A 5 -61.92 27.42 -6.03
C VAL A 5 -60.69 28.17 -6.58
N ILE A 6 -60.82 28.76 -7.78
CA ILE A 6 -59.72 29.49 -8.45
C ILE A 6 -59.65 30.95 -7.96
N SER A 7 -60.73 31.54 -7.44
CA SER A 7 -60.76 32.96 -7.04
C SER A 7 -60.17 33.29 -5.65
N ARG A 8 -59.60 32.29 -4.95
CA ARG A 8 -58.90 32.50 -3.66
C ARG A 8 -57.38 32.34 -3.73
N SER A 9 -56.82 32.11 -4.92
CA SER A 9 -55.36 32.02 -5.11
C SER A 9 -54.70 33.36 -5.44
N ASP A 10 -55.48 34.40 -5.77
CA ASP A 10 -54.92 35.67 -6.26
C ASP A 10 -54.53 36.65 -5.13
N ASP A 11 -54.85 36.33 -3.86
CA ASP A 11 -54.50 37.15 -2.69
C ASP A 11 -53.37 36.57 -1.83
N VAL A 12 -52.63 35.57 -2.33
CA VAL A 12 -51.36 35.20 -1.70
C VAL A 12 -50.33 36.28 -2.03
N LYS A 13 -50.12 37.21 -1.09
CA LYS A 13 -48.95 38.09 -1.11
C LYS A 13 -47.69 37.23 -1.06
N TRP A 14 -47.14 36.94 -2.22
CA TRP A 14 -45.79 36.43 -2.36
C TRP A 14 -44.84 37.42 -1.68
N GLN A 15 -44.28 37.04 -0.54
CA GLN A 15 -43.09 37.70 -0.05
C GLN A 15 -42.03 37.50 -1.13
N LYS A 16 -41.52 38.60 -1.67
CA LYS A 16 -40.37 38.56 -2.58
C LYS A 16 -39.29 37.70 -1.91
N PRO A 17 -38.68 36.74 -2.62
CA PRO A 17 -37.61 35.94 -2.02
C PRO A 17 -36.62 36.90 -1.38
N ILE A 18 -36.35 36.71 -0.08
CA ILE A 18 -35.32 37.46 0.62
C ILE A 18 -34.08 37.35 -0.26
N PRO A 19 -33.48 38.46 -0.72
CA PRO A 19 -32.27 38.40 -1.50
C PRO A 19 -31.28 37.56 -0.71
N VAL A 20 -30.94 36.39 -1.22
CA VAL A 20 -29.89 35.56 -0.63
C VAL A 20 -28.70 36.48 -0.47
N CYS A 21 -28.27 36.70 0.78
CA CYS A 21 -27.20 37.63 1.12
C CYS A 21 -26.04 37.41 0.14
N THR A 22 -25.59 38.46 -0.53
CA THR A 22 -24.52 38.36 -1.52
C THR A 22 -23.28 37.68 -0.93
N ASP A 23 -23.03 37.85 0.38
CA ASP A 23 -21.97 37.18 1.11
C ASP A 23 -22.06 35.65 1.11
N THR A 24 -23.25 35.06 1.26
CA THR A 24 -23.36 33.59 1.28
C THR A 24 -23.19 32.99 -0.12
N LYS A 25 -23.64 33.67 -1.18
CA LYS A 25 -23.35 33.26 -2.57
C LYS A 25 -21.86 33.37 -2.89
N ILE A 26 -21.21 34.45 -2.48
CA ILE A 26 -19.77 34.63 -2.65
C ILE A 26 -19.00 33.53 -1.90
N HIS A 27 -19.41 33.17 -0.68
CA HIS A 27 -18.75 32.11 0.08
C HIS A 27 -18.89 30.73 -0.58
N VAL A 28 -20.07 30.38 -1.09
CA VAL A 28 -20.31 29.11 -1.80
C VAL A 28 -19.54 29.07 -3.12
N CYS A 29 -19.52 30.16 -3.89
CA CYS A 29 -18.71 30.26 -5.10
C CYS A 29 -17.21 30.17 -4.79
N ASN A 30 -16.74 30.84 -3.73
CA ASN A 30 -15.35 30.74 -3.27
C ASN A 30 -14.99 29.34 -2.80
N PHE A 31 -15.90 28.65 -2.11
CA PHE A 31 -15.70 27.27 -1.69
C PHE A 31 -15.64 26.32 -2.90
N SER A 32 -16.58 26.45 -3.84
CA SER A 32 -16.61 25.68 -5.09
C SER A 32 -15.39 25.92 -5.98
N LEU A 33 -14.90 27.16 -6.04
CA LEU A 33 -13.65 27.51 -6.73
C LEU A 33 -12.44 26.89 -6.01
N LYS A 34 -12.39 26.96 -4.67
CA LYS A 34 -11.33 26.32 -3.89
C LYS A 34 -11.30 24.80 -4.07
N THR A 35 -12.46 24.12 -4.09
CA THR A 35 -12.52 22.67 -4.36
C THR A 35 -12.10 22.35 -5.80
N ALA A 36 -12.53 23.12 -6.79
CA ALA A 36 -12.10 22.91 -8.18
C ALA A 36 -10.60 23.16 -8.40
N VAL A 37 -10.01 24.16 -7.72
CA VAL A 37 -8.57 24.39 -7.74
C VAL A 37 -7.83 23.25 -7.04
N LEU A 38 -8.33 22.79 -5.89
CA LEU A 38 -7.74 21.66 -5.17
C LEU A 38 -7.77 20.39 -6.02
N GLU A 39 -8.87 20.08 -6.69
CA GLU A 39 -8.96 18.95 -7.62
C GLU A 39 -7.95 19.04 -8.77
N LYS A 40 -7.76 20.23 -9.34
CA LYS A 40 -6.74 20.44 -10.38
C LYS A 40 -5.32 20.26 -9.85
N VAL A 41 -5.04 20.74 -8.64
CA VAL A 41 -3.73 20.57 -7.99
C VAL A 41 -3.49 19.08 -7.68
N LEU A 42 -4.48 18.39 -7.13
CA LEU A 42 -4.41 16.94 -6.87
C LEU A 42 -4.24 16.13 -8.15
N LYS A 43 -4.91 16.53 -9.24
CA LYS A 43 -4.74 15.89 -10.55
C LYS A 43 -3.32 16.09 -11.09
N LYS A 44 -2.80 17.32 -11.07
CA LYS A 44 -1.42 17.61 -11.49
C LYS A 44 -0.39 16.91 -10.61
N PHE A 45 -0.62 16.86 -9.30
CA PHE A 45 0.23 16.14 -8.36
C PHE A 45 0.19 14.64 -8.65
N ARG A 46 -0.97 14.07 -8.98
CA ARG A 46 -1.11 12.68 -9.41
C ARG A 46 -0.38 12.40 -10.72
N GLU A 47 -0.52 13.28 -11.71
CA GLU A 47 0.20 13.18 -12.99
C GLU A 47 1.72 13.27 -12.78
N HIS A 48 2.18 14.16 -11.90
CA HIS A 48 3.60 14.28 -11.56
C HIS A 48 4.12 13.07 -10.77
N LEU A 49 3.34 12.54 -9.82
CA LEU A 49 3.68 11.29 -9.14
C LEU A 49 3.74 10.13 -10.14
N GLN A 50 2.83 10.06 -11.11
CA GLN A 50 2.88 9.07 -12.19
C GLN A 50 4.12 9.23 -13.06
N ASP A 51 4.60 10.46 -13.29
CA ASP A 51 5.84 10.75 -14.02
C ASP A 51 7.09 10.34 -13.22
N GLU A 52 7.14 10.65 -11.93
CA GLU A 52 8.24 10.24 -11.03
C GLU A 52 8.29 8.72 -10.80
N LEU A 53 7.14 8.09 -10.53
CA LEU A 53 6.99 6.63 -10.50
C LEU A 53 7.26 5.99 -11.88
N GLY A 54 7.06 6.74 -12.97
CA GLY A 54 7.31 6.31 -14.34
C GLY A 54 8.79 6.26 -14.73
N ARG A 55 9.69 6.79 -13.89
CA ARG A 55 11.14 6.70 -14.09
C ARG A 55 11.77 5.44 -13.48
N GLY A 56 11.02 4.67 -12.69
CA GLY A 56 11.50 3.41 -12.13
C GLY A 56 11.34 2.25 -13.12
N GLU A 57 12.24 1.27 -13.06
CA GLU A 57 12.14 0.04 -13.83
C GLU A 57 11.16 -0.93 -13.16
N LYS A 58 10.27 -1.53 -13.96
CA LYS A 58 9.37 -2.57 -13.46
C LYS A 58 10.13 -3.88 -13.34
N GLU A 59 10.14 -4.45 -12.15
CA GLU A 59 10.90 -5.66 -11.85
C GLU A 59 10.05 -6.91 -11.96
N ASP A 60 10.47 -7.86 -12.81
CA ASP A 60 9.86 -9.19 -12.89
C ASP A 60 10.46 -10.15 -11.85
N LEU A 61 10.09 -9.95 -10.60
CA LEU A 61 10.67 -10.66 -9.46
C LEU A 61 10.21 -12.12 -9.31
N THR A 62 11.08 -12.97 -8.79
CA THR A 62 10.73 -14.32 -8.31
C THR A 62 11.15 -14.49 -6.86
N LEU A 63 10.51 -15.39 -6.14
CA LEU A 63 10.83 -15.74 -4.76
C LEU A 63 12.03 -16.70 -4.72
N ASP A 64 12.93 -16.52 -3.75
CA ASP A 64 14.11 -17.36 -3.55
C ASP A 64 13.78 -18.58 -2.66
N PRO A 65 13.76 -19.81 -3.20
CA PRO A 65 13.51 -21.03 -2.42
C PRO A 65 14.54 -21.30 -1.33
N ASP A 66 15.79 -20.84 -1.49
CA ASP A 66 16.84 -21.04 -0.50
C ASP A 66 16.63 -20.16 0.73
N SER A 67 15.99 -19.00 0.57
CA SER A 67 15.64 -18.10 1.67
C SER A 67 14.36 -18.52 2.40
N ALA A 68 13.44 -19.23 1.73
CA ALA A 68 12.09 -19.48 2.22
C ALA A 68 12.05 -20.34 3.50
N ASN A 69 11.28 -19.92 4.50
CA ASN A 69 11.03 -20.72 5.68
C ASN A 69 10.35 -22.06 5.36
N HIS A 70 10.66 -23.10 6.14
CA HIS A 70 10.15 -24.47 5.92
C HIS A 70 8.62 -24.59 5.95
N LEU A 71 7.90 -23.66 6.58
CA LEU A 71 6.44 -23.65 6.58
C LEU A 71 5.84 -23.00 5.33
N LEU A 72 6.62 -22.29 4.52
CA LEU A 72 6.14 -21.57 3.35
C LEU A 72 6.17 -22.44 2.10
N ILE A 73 5.04 -22.48 1.40
CA ILE A 73 4.89 -23.21 0.14
C ILE A 73 4.91 -22.18 -1.00
N LEU A 74 5.88 -22.34 -1.90
CA LEU A 74 6.03 -21.51 -3.09
C LEU A 74 5.29 -22.14 -4.28
N SER A 75 4.77 -21.32 -5.19
CA SER A 75 4.25 -21.79 -6.49
C SER A 75 5.38 -22.22 -7.42
N ALA A 76 5.07 -23.02 -8.44
CA ALA A 76 6.06 -23.55 -9.38
C ALA A 76 6.77 -22.45 -10.20
N ASP A 77 6.08 -21.34 -10.47
CA ASP A 77 6.63 -20.15 -11.13
C ASP A 77 7.41 -19.23 -10.18
N LEU A 78 7.48 -19.58 -8.88
CA LEU A 78 8.10 -18.79 -7.82
C LEU A 78 7.51 -17.37 -7.68
N LYS A 79 6.28 -17.13 -8.14
CA LYS A 79 5.60 -15.83 -8.01
C LYS A 79 4.74 -15.74 -6.77
N SER A 80 4.31 -16.86 -6.19
CA SER A 80 3.35 -16.88 -5.07
C SER A 80 3.89 -17.62 -3.86
N VAL A 81 3.49 -17.16 -2.67
CA VAL A 81 3.79 -17.81 -1.40
C VAL A 81 2.56 -17.88 -0.52
N ARG A 82 2.39 -19.02 0.15
CA ARG A 82 1.35 -19.24 1.17
C ARG A 82 1.91 -20.03 2.34
N MET A 83 1.23 -19.95 3.48
CA MET A 83 1.56 -20.77 4.65
C MET A 83 1.04 -22.20 4.47
N GLY A 84 1.89 -23.18 4.70
CA GLY A 84 1.53 -24.59 4.81
C GLY A 84 1.12 -24.97 6.24
N CYS A 85 0.40 -26.07 6.39
CA CYS A 85 -0.01 -26.58 7.70
C CYS A 85 1.09 -27.39 8.42
N ARG A 86 2.17 -27.74 7.70
CA ARG A 86 3.25 -28.59 8.20
C ARG A 86 4.59 -28.09 7.68
N LYS A 87 5.63 -28.32 8.48
CA LYS A 87 7.01 -28.05 8.10
C LYS A 87 7.39 -28.97 6.92
N GLN A 88 8.01 -28.41 5.90
CA GLN A 88 8.57 -29.18 4.79
C GLN A 88 9.98 -29.68 5.14
N GLU A 89 10.32 -30.86 4.63
CA GLU A 89 11.65 -31.47 4.75
C GLU A 89 12.60 -30.83 3.72
N LEU A 90 13.04 -29.61 3.99
CA LEU A 90 14.00 -28.87 3.17
C LEU A 90 15.36 -28.78 3.88
N PRO A 91 16.49 -28.90 3.15
CA PRO A 91 17.80 -28.73 3.75
C PRO A 91 17.95 -27.31 4.31
N ASP A 92 18.53 -27.21 5.51
CA ASP A 92 18.87 -25.91 6.07
C ASP A 92 20.13 -25.33 5.39
N ASN A 93 20.17 -24.02 5.29
CA ASN A 93 21.31 -23.27 4.75
C ASN A 93 21.35 -21.87 5.40
N PRO A 94 22.47 -21.12 5.31
CA PRO A 94 22.58 -19.81 5.95
C PRO A 94 21.56 -18.75 5.48
N LYS A 95 21.06 -18.84 4.23
CA LYS A 95 20.09 -17.90 3.66
C LYS A 95 18.66 -18.16 4.17
N ARG A 96 18.36 -19.40 4.56
CA ARG A 96 17.02 -19.83 4.94
C ARG A 96 16.56 -19.21 6.26
N PHE A 97 15.38 -18.60 6.25
CA PHE A 97 14.68 -18.24 7.48
C PHE A 97 14.24 -19.50 8.24
N ASP A 98 14.76 -19.75 9.44
CA ASP A 98 14.47 -21.00 10.17
C ASP A 98 13.17 -20.94 11.00
N THR A 99 12.86 -19.77 11.56
CA THR A 99 11.83 -19.57 12.57
C THR A 99 10.73 -18.65 12.06
N ASN A 100 11.09 -17.52 11.45
CA ASN A 100 10.13 -16.56 10.94
C ASN A 100 9.57 -17.03 9.60
N SER A 101 8.26 -16.97 9.40
CA SER A 101 7.59 -17.37 8.15
C SER A 101 7.75 -16.34 7.03
N ARG A 102 9.00 -16.17 6.59
CA ARG A 102 9.46 -15.17 5.64
C ARG A 102 10.20 -15.79 4.45
N VAL A 103 10.24 -15.04 3.36
CA VAL A 103 10.97 -15.37 2.13
C VAL A 103 11.41 -14.07 1.44
N LEU A 104 12.57 -14.08 0.77
CA LEU A 104 13.02 -12.97 -0.07
C LEU A 104 12.69 -13.20 -1.55
N ALA A 105 12.74 -12.12 -2.33
CA ALA A 105 12.96 -12.24 -3.76
C ALA A 105 14.40 -12.71 -4.07
N SER A 106 14.56 -13.32 -5.25
CA SER A 106 15.84 -13.79 -5.79
C SER A 106 16.76 -12.65 -6.21
N ALA A 107 16.19 -11.53 -6.66
CA ALA A 107 16.90 -10.31 -7.01
C ALA A 107 16.86 -9.30 -5.84
N GLY A 108 17.96 -8.56 -5.69
CA GLY A 108 18.08 -7.45 -4.76
C GLY A 108 18.87 -6.30 -5.39
N PHE A 109 18.72 -5.11 -4.83
CA PHE A 109 19.08 -3.84 -5.46
C PHE A 109 20.12 -3.08 -4.64
N THR A 110 21.05 -2.43 -5.33
CA THR A 110 22.15 -1.62 -4.74
C THR A 110 22.22 -0.20 -5.30
N SER A 111 21.30 0.14 -6.20
CA SER A 111 21.25 1.40 -6.95
C SER A 111 19.99 1.40 -7.78
N GLY A 112 19.51 2.56 -8.20
CA GLY A 112 18.42 2.73 -9.15
C GLY A 112 17.05 2.85 -8.50
N ARG A 113 16.07 3.04 -9.39
CA ARG A 113 14.65 3.16 -9.05
C ARG A 113 13.91 1.96 -9.60
N HIS A 114 13.27 1.22 -8.72
CA HIS A 114 12.66 -0.06 -9.02
C HIS A 114 11.22 -0.09 -8.51
N TYR A 115 10.35 -0.81 -9.20
CA TYR A 115 9.04 -1.09 -8.65
C TYR A 115 8.54 -2.48 -9.01
N TRP A 116 7.73 -3.02 -8.11
CA TRP A 116 7.02 -4.28 -8.31
C TRP A 116 5.63 -4.18 -7.69
N GLU A 117 4.74 -5.05 -8.14
CA GLU A 117 3.38 -5.12 -7.62
C GLU A 117 3.13 -6.44 -6.91
N VAL A 118 2.43 -6.34 -5.78
CA VAL A 118 2.15 -7.44 -4.88
C VAL A 118 0.65 -7.55 -4.72
N GLU A 119 0.09 -8.66 -5.17
CA GLU A 119 -1.28 -9.07 -4.89
C GLU A 119 -1.34 -9.80 -3.55
N VAL A 120 -2.35 -9.47 -2.76
CA VAL A 120 -2.59 -10.08 -1.44
C VAL A 120 -3.91 -10.82 -1.41
N GLY A 121 -3.93 -11.94 -0.70
CA GLY A 121 -5.13 -12.70 -0.44
C GLY A 121 -6.18 -11.89 0.36
N PRO A 122 -7.46 -12.30 0.31
CA PRO A 122 -8.53 -11.59 0.99
C PRO A 122 -8.48 -11.72 2.52
N SER A 123 -7.62 -12.56 3.08
CA SER A 123 -7.55 -12.80 4.51
C SER A 123 -6.35 -12.09 5.14
N ASP A 124 -6.49 -11.80 6.42
CA ASP A 124 -5.47 -11.16 7.25
C ASP A 124 -4.23 -12.06 7.45
N GLY A 125 -3.13 -11.46 7.90
CA GLY A 125 -1.90 -12.19 8.25
C GLY A 125 -0.85 -12.21 7.15
N TRP A 126 -0.62 -11.05 6.52
CA TRP A 126 0.45 -10.86 5.54
C TRP A 126 1.24 -9.58 5.83
N ALA A 127 2.50 -9.56 5.43
CA ALA A 127 3.35 -8.38 5.45
C ALA A 127 4.38 -8.47 4.33
N PHE A 128 4.73 -7.34 3.72
CA PHE A 128 5.78 -7.28 2.71
C PHE A 128 6.38 -5.89 2.60
N GLY A 129 7.57 -5.83 2.03
CA GLY A 129 8.33 -4.60 1.83
C GLY A 129 9.75 -4.93 1.39
N VAL A 130 10.73 -4.26 1.98
CA VAL A 130 12.15 -4.52 1.73
C VAL A 130 12.89 -4.86 3.01
N ALA A 131 13.97 -5.60 2.87
CA ALA A 131 14.91 -5.89 3.94
C ALA A 131 16.36 -5.78 3.46
N LYS A 132 17.24 -5.39 4.37
CA LYS A 132 18.68 -5.44 4.15
C LYS A 132 19.17 -6.86 3.82
N GLU A 133 20.23 -6.97 3.02
CA GLU A 133 20.90 -8.24 2.74
C GLU A 133 21.31 -8.95 4.04
N SER A 134 21.85 -8.16 4.99
CA SER A 134 22.26 -8.59 6.34
C SER A 134 21.12 -8.98 7.28
N VAL A 135 19.84 -8.90 6.89
CA VAL A 135 18.71 -9.23 7.77
C VAL A 135 18.88 -10.61 8.38
N ARG A 136 18.65 -10.69 9.69
CA ARG A 136 18.88 -11.90 10.47
C ARG A 136 17.95 -13.02 10.02
N ARG A 137 18.55 -14.12 9.55
CA ARG A 137 17.81 -15.30 9.02
C ARG A 137 17.44 -16.31 10.10
N LYS A 138 18.18 -16.33 11.20
CA LYS A 138 18.07 -17.37 12.23
C LYS A 138 17.44 -16.83 13.53
N GLY A 139 16.61 -17.67 14.13
CA GLY A 139 15.86 -17.36 15.36
C GLY A 139 14.64 -16.48 15.15
N LEU A 140 13.90 -16.27 16.24
CA LEU A 140 12.75 -15.36 16.26
C LEU A 140 13.25 -13.91 16.25
N THR A 141 12.79 -13.13 15.28
CA THR A 141 13.21 -11.74 15.10
C THR A 141 11.99 -10.86 14.92
N GLN A 142 12.06 -9.61 15.37
CA GLN A 142 10.96 -8.69 15.13
C GLN A 142 10.86 -8.34 13.64
N PHE A 143 9.66 -8.00 13.21
CA PHE A 143 9.45 -7.40 11.90
C PHE A 143 9.42 -5.89 12.14
N SER A 144 10.61 -5.27 12.11
CA SER A 144 10.85 -3.86 12.48
C SER A 144 12.05 -3.26 11.73
N PRO A 145 12.16 -1.92 11.65
CA PRO A 145 13.31 -1.23 11.06
C PRO A 145 14.64 -1.52 11.75
N GLU A 146 14.63 -1.83 13.05
CA GLU A 146 15.83 -2.16 13.82
C GLU A 146 16.47 -3.47 13.36
N GLU A 147 15.67 -4.41 12.86
CA GLU A 147 16.13 -5.64 12.19
C GLU A 147 16.39 -5.42 10.69
N GLY A 148 16.35 -4.17 10.21
CA GLY A 148 16.60 -3.80 8.83
C GLY A 148 15.44 -4.11 7.88
N ILE A 149 14.19 -3.99 8.36
CA ILE A 149 12.97 -4.29 7.59
C ILE A 149 12.06 -3.05 7.53
N TRP A 150 11.64 -2.67 6.33
CA TRP A 150 10.68 -1.60 6.08
C TRP A 150 9.53 -2.13 5.22
N ALA A 151 8.32 -2.09 5.76
CA ALA A 151 7.22 -2.87 5.23
C ALA A 151 5.84 -2.34 5.63
N VAL A 152 4.83 -2.81 4.90
CA VAL A 152 3.42 -2.70 5.27
C VAL A 152 2.89 -4.07 5.68
N GLN A 153 1.93 -4.08 6.61
CA GLN A 153 1.35 -5.30 7.15
C GLN A 153 -0.15 -5.15 7.34
N GLN A 154 -0.88 -6.24 7.09
CA GLN A 154 -2.22 -6.44 7.64
C GLN A 154 -2.14 -7.40 8.83
N ASN A 155 -2.66 -6.98 9.98
CA ASN A 155 -2.78 -7.81 11.18
C ASN A 155 -3.90 -7.30 12.11
N GLY A 156 -4.67 -8.22 12.68
CA GLY A 156 -5.79 -7.91 13.56
C GLY A 156 -6.90 -7.13 12.85
N GLY A 157 -7.10 -7.38 11.55
CA GLY A 157 -8.06 -6.65 10.72
C GLY A 157 -7.68 -5.19 10.43
N ARG A 158 -6.45 -4.77 10.75
CA ARG A 158 -5.95 -3.40 10.55
C ARG A 158 -4.68 -3.41 9.72
N TYR A 159 -4.38 -2.26 9.11
CA TYR A 159 -3.17 -2.04 8.33
C TYR A 159 -2.16 -1.22 9.13
N TRP A 160 -0.89 -1.53 8.94
CA TRP A 160 0.21 -0.93 9.68
C TRP A 160 1.39 -0.68 8.76
N ALA A 161 2.02 0.47 8.90
CA ALA A 161 3.40 0.66 8.49
C ALA A 161 4.30 0.19 9.63
N VAL A 162 5.31 -0.60 9.27
CA VAL A 162 6.26 -1.22 10.20
C VAL A 162 7.33 -0.19 10.59
N THR A 163 6.92 0.81 11.36
CA THR A 163 7.77 1.85 11.93
C THR A 163 8.21 1.49 13.35
N ALA A 164 9.26 2.17 13.85
CA ALA A 164 9.76 2.08 15.22
C ALA A 164 9.70 3.47 15.89
N PRO A 165 9.53 3.56 17.22
CA PRO A 165 9.43 2.45 18.19
C PRO A 165 8.05 1.78 18.22
N GLN A 166 7.01 2.43 17.67
CA GLN A 166 5.67 1.87 17.55
C GLN A 166 5.23 1.92 16.09
N ARG A 167 4.52 0.88 15.67
CA ARG A 167 3.97 0.80 14.32
C ARG A 167 2.94 1.90 14.10
N THR A 168 2.98 2.49 12.92
CA THR A 168 2.04 3.54 12.52
C THR A 168 0.77 2.88 11.95
N PRO A 169 -0.42 3.10 12.53
CA PRO A 169 -1.66 2.61 11.95
C PRO A 169 -1.94 3.31 10.62
N LEU A 170 -2.42 2.56 9.63
CA LEU A 170 -2.78 3.08 8.31
C LEU A 170 -4.31 3.14 8.17
N SER A 171 -4.81 4.31 7.83
CA SER A 171 -6.24 4.55 7.56
C SER A 171 -6.50 4.48 6.06
N LEU A 172 -6.93 3.31 5.59
CA LEU A 172 -7.22 3.08 4.18
C LEU A 172 -8.71 3.19 3.91
N GLY A 173 -9.08 3.89 2.84
CA GLY A 173 -10.49 4.04 2.43
C GLY A 173 -11.13 2.75 1.92
N ARG A 174 -10.30 1.75 1.58
CA ARG A 174 -10.72 0.43 1.11
C ARG A 174 -9.71 -0.65 1.49
N LYS A 175 -10.10 -1.89 1.23
CA LYS A 175 -9.24 -3.06 1.40
C LYS A 175 -8.19 -3.12 0.28
N LEU A 176 -6.95 -3.41 0.64
CA LEU A 176 -5.89 -3.62 -0.34
C LEU A 176 -6.05 -4.99 -1.01
N SER A 177 -6.03 -4.99 -2.34
CA SER A 177 -5.98 -6.17 -3.22
C SER A 177 -4.61 -6.28 -3.87
N ARG A 178 -4.08 -5.15 -4.34
CA ARG A 178 -2.79 -5.03 -5.00
C ARG A 178 -2.07 -3.75 -4.58
N VAL A 179 -0.80 -3.91 -4.23
CA VAL A 179 0.04 -2.82 -3.75
C VAL A 179 1.29 -2.74 -4.61
N ARG A 180 1.59 -1.56 -5.11
CA ARG A 180 2.88 -1.25 -5.73
C ARG A 180 3.86 -0.88 -4.64
N VAL A 181 5.02 -1.52 -4.67
CA VAL A 181 6.19 -1.11 -3.89
C VAL A 181 7.15 -0.41 -4.84
N TYR A 182 7.57 0.78 -4.47
CA TYR A 182 8.54 1.60 -5.18
C TYR A 182 9.76 1.77 -4.30
N LEU A 183 10.94 1.48 -4.84
CA LEU A 183 12.24 1.65 -4.20
C LEU A 183 13.01 2.70 -5.00
N ASP A 184 13.39 3.79 -4.35
CA ASP A 184 14.37 4.74 -4.84
C ASP A 184 15.64 4.58 -3.99
N TYR A 185 16.64 3.89 -4.52
CA TYR A 185 17.84 3.57 -3.75
C TYR A 185 18.66 4.84 -3.46
N GLU A 186 18.92 5.66 -4.47
CA GLU A 186 19.65 6.93 -4.31
C GLU A 186 18.81 8.02 -3.64
N GLY A 187 17.49 8.00 -3.85
CA GLY A 187 16.54 8.86 -3.13
C GLY A 187 16.28 8.43 -1.70
N GLU A 188 16.86 7.30 -1.25
CA GLU A 188 16.74 6.76 0.10
C GLU A 188 15.27 6.54 0.51
N GLU A 189 14.44 6.03 -0.41
CA GLU A 189 12.99 5.94 -0.20
C GLU A 189 12.43 4.56 -0.54
N VAL A 190 11.51 4.06 0.31
CA VAL A 190 10.60 2.97 -0.06
C VAL A 190 9.17 3.44 0.14
N SER A 191 8.41 3.46 -0.95
CA SER A 191 7.04 3.95 -0.99
C SER A 191 6.06 2.86 -1.41
N PHE A 192 4.88 2.90 -0.80
CA PHE A 192 3.80 1.95 -1.02
C PHE A 192 2.58 2.69 -1.58
N TYR A 193 2.00 2.14 -2.63
CA TYR A 193 0.82 2.70 -3.29
C TYR A 193 -0.21 1.61 -3.53
N ASP A 194 -1.49 1.95 -3.43
CA ASP A 194 -2.55 1.09 -3.95
C ASP A 194 -2.42 1.08 -5.49
N ALA A 195 -2.19 -0.09 -6.07
CA ALA A 195 -1.83 -0.22 -7.48
C ALA A 195 -2.99 0.08 -8.43
N GLU A 196 -4.24 0.04 -7.95
CA GLU A 196 -5.42 0.26 -8.79
C GLU A 196 -5.73 1.75 -8.97
N ASN A 197 -5.58 2.56 -7.92
CA ASN A 197 -5.93 3.99 -7.96
C ASN A 197 -4.70 4.92 -7.77
N MET A 198 -3.51 4.35 -7.57
CA MET A 198 -2.25 5.04 -7.28
C MET A 198 -2.34 5.94 -6.04
N GLU A 199 -3.21 5.60 -5.10
CA GLU A 199 -3.29 6.28 -3.81
C GLU A 199 -2.07 5.92 -2.97
N HIS A 200 -1.45 6.93 -2.38
CA HIS A 200 -0.32 6.75 -1.49
C HIS A 200 -0.76 6.06 -0.20
N ILE A 201 -0.02 5.02 0.19
CA ILE A 201 -0.25 4.25 1.42
C ILE A 201 0.71 4.73 2.50
N PHE A 202 2.02 4.67 2.22
CA PHE A 202 3.05 5.02 3.18
C PHE A 202 4.42 5.17 2.50
N THR A 203 5.32 5.95 3.10
CA THR A 203 6.71 6.11 2.67
C THR A 203 7.67 5.99 3.85
N PHE A 204 8.73 5.21 3.67
CA PHE A 204 9.88 5.17 4.56
C PHE A 204 11.05 5.91 3.94
N ASN A 205 11.71 6.76 4.72
CA ASN A 205 13.01 7.34 4.37
C ASN A 205 14.10 6.48 5.01
N VAL A 206 14.98 5.92 4.20
CA VAL A 206 15.95 4.89 4.58
C VAL A 206 17.27 5.11 3.85
N ALA A 207 18.31 5.47 4.59
CA ALA A 207 19.67 5.51 4.07
C ALA A 207 20.20 4.08 3.85
N PHE A 208 20.08 3.58 2.61
CA PHE A 208 20.58 2.27 2.23
C PHE A 208 22.11 2.27 2.15
N GLN A 209 22.75 1.37 2.89
CA GLN A 209 24.22 1.22 2.91
C GLN A 209 24.67 -0.14 2.40
N GLU A 210 23.72 -0.97 2.00
CA GLU A 210 23.94 -2.34 1.52
C GLU A 210 22.80 -2.72 0.57
N LYS A 211 22.97 -3.84 -0.12
CA LYS A 211 21.93 -4.39 -0.98
C LYS A 211 20.64 -4.62 -0.20
N VAL A 212 19.50 -4.31 -0.81
CA VAL A 212 18.17 -4.60 -0.25
C VAL A 212 17.42 -5.58 -1.12
N PHE A 213 16.61 -6.42 -0.48
CA PHE A 213 15.79 -7.43 -1.11
C PHE A 213 14.32 -7.18 -0.78
N PRO A 214 13.41 -7.32 -1.76
CA PRO A 214 12.00 -7.52 -1.47
C PRO A 214 11.80 -8.67 -0.48
N LEU A 215 11.03 -8.44 0.57
CA LEU A 215 10.75 -9.38 1.66
C LEU A 215 9.25 -9.62 1.77
N PHE A 216 8.86 -10.88 1.94
CA PHE A 216 7.46 -11.29 2.06
C PHE A 216 7.27 -12.19 3.28
N SER A 217 6.16 -12.01 3.98
CA SER A 217 5.80 -12.76 5.17
C SER A 217 4.33 -13.10 5.15
N VAL A 218 4.01 -14.36 5.38
CA VAL A 218 2.62 -14.85 5.54
C VAL A 218 2.56 -15.57 6.87
N CYS A 219 1.57 -15.28 7.71
CA CYS A 219 1.38 -15.92 9.02
C CYS A 219 0.01 -16.59 9.19
N SER A 220 -0.77 -16.68 8.12
CA SER A 220 -2.09 -17.31 8.09
C SER A 220 -2.20 -18.32 6.95
N THR A 221 -2.82 -19.47 7.20
CA THR A 221 -3.01 -20.55 6.21
C THR A 221 -4.09 -20.25 5.17
N VAL A 222 -4.91 -19.21 5.39
CA VAL A 222 -6.02 -18.82 4.50
C VAL A 222 -5.70 -17.59 3.64
N THR A 223 -4.45 -17.12 3.67
CA THR A 223 -4.00 -16.00 2.83
C THR A 223 -2.77 -16.38 2.02
N TYR A 224 -2.42 -15.51 1.07
CA TYR A 224 -1.26 -15.66 0.21
C TYR A 224 -0.72 -14.29 -0.19
N ILE A 225 0.50 -14.30 -0.70
CA ILE A 225 1.11 -13.18 -1.41
C ILE A 225 1.46 -13.67 -2.81
N LYS A 226 1.24 -12.84 -3.83
CA LYS A 226 1.60 -13.12 -5.22
C LYS A 226 2.25 -11.90 -5.87
N LEU A 227 3.41 -12.08 -6.46
CA LEU A 227 4.08 -11.11 -7.31
C LEU A 227 3.35 -11.02 -8.65
N CYS A 228 3.05 -9.80 -9.06
CA CYS A 228 2.49 -9.54 -10.37
C CYS A 228 3.60 -9.49 -11.42
N PRO A 229 3.39 -10.07 -12.62
CA PRO A 229 4.26 -9.86 -13.77
C PRO A 229 4.14 -8.42 -14.28
#